data_AF-A0A1Z9PMX8-F1
#
_entry.id   AF-A0A1Z9PMX8-F1
#
_cell.length_a   1.000
_cell.length_b   1.000
_cell.length_c   1.000
_cell.angle_alpha   90.00
_cell.angle_beta   90.00
_cell.angle_gamma   90.00
#
_symmetry.space_group_name_H-M   'P 1'
#
loop_
_entity.id
_entity.type
_entity.pdbx_description
1 polymer ?
#
loop_
_entity_poly.entity_id
_entity_poly.type
_entity_poly.pdbx_seq_one_letter_code
_entity_poly.pdbx_strand_id
1 'polypeptide(L)'
;MKITNKANLPRPIVLALSEDNYSKGDADFSVTELIDSPRISQLKTRYAEYVQQDALDMLYMFDGKAVHYLLEQAGKQIKITEGIVEKRFHAEHDGVKITGAVDYFDMERKVIQDYKRVSVWEFI
;
A
#
# COMPACT_ATOMS: atom_id res chain seq x y z
N MET A 1 13.80 1.17 6.64
CA MET A 1 13.22 0.58 7.85
C MET A 1 13.93 -0.71 8.18
N LYS A 2 14.25 -0.97 9.45
CA LYS A 2 14.85 -2.24 9.91
C LYS A 2 13.80 -3.13 10.56
N ILE A 3 13.61 -4.34 10.04
CA ILE A 3 12.66 -5.31 10.62
C ILE A 3 13.33 -6.11 11.73
N THR A 4 12.63 -6.28 12.84
CA THR A 4 13.03 -7.12 13.98
C THR A 4 12.10 -8.32 14.09
N ASN A 5 12.55 -9.43 14.70
CA ASN A 5 11.74 -10.64 14.89
C ASN A 5 11.80 -11.10 16.34
N LYS A 6 11.19 -10.33 17.26
CA LYS A 6 11.23 -10.61 18.71
C LYS A 6 10.41 -11.83 19.09
N ALA A 7 9.34 -12.12 18.33
CA ALA A 7 8.45 -13.25 18.56
C ALA A 7 8.97 -14.58 17.95
N ASN A 8 10.17 -14.58 17.36
CA ASN A 8 10.76 -15.75 16.69
C ASN A 8 9.82 -16.39 15.65
N LEU A 9 9.18 -15.56 14.83
CA LEU A 9 8.31 -16.01 13.74
C LEU A 9 9.09 -16.87 12.73
N PRO A 10 8.42 -17.85 12.09
CA PRO A 10 9.00 -18.65 11.03
C PRO A 10 9.70 -17.81 9.95
N ARG A 11 10.87 -18.28 9.50
CA ARG A 11 11.71 -17.57 8.52
C ARG A 11 10.95 -17.15 7.24
N PRO A 12 10.06 -17.98 6.64
CA PRO A 12 9.31 -17.57 5.45
C PRO A 12 8.43 -16.33 5.68
N ILE A 13 7.82 -16.22 6.87
CA ILE A 13 6.97 -15.06 7.22
C ILE A 13 7.83 -13.80 7.32
N VAL A 14 8.97 -13.88 8.02
CA VAL A 14 9.89 -12.74 8.16
C VAL A 14 10.40 -12.28 6.80
N LEU A 15 10.72 -13.20 5.89
CA LEU A 15 11.15 -12.87 4.53
C LEU A 15 10.05 -12.16 3.75
N ALA A 16 8.83 -12.71 3.74
CA ALA A 16 7.70 -12.11 3.05
C ALA A 16 7.37 -10.69 3.56
N LEU A 17 7.59 -10.44 4.85
CA LEU A 17 7.45 -9.12 5.46
C LEU A 17 8.61 -8.16 5.12
N SER A 18 9.78 -8.71 4.79
CA SER A 18 11.01 -7.94 4.50
C SER A 18 11.17 -7.58 3.03
N GLU A 19 10.41 -8.21 2.13
CA GLU A 19 10.37 -7.83 0.73
C GLU A 19 9.66 -6.48 0.57
N ASP A 20 10.46 -5.42 0.46
CA ASP A 20 9.95 -4.08 0.14
C ASP A 20 9.87 -3.92 -1.39
N ASN A 21 8.82 -4.51 -1.97
CA ASN A 21 8.56 -4.44 -3.42
C ASN A 21 7.94 -3.10 -3.85
N TYR A 22 7.79 -2.14 -2.93
CA TYR A 22 7.20 -0.85 -3.20
C TYR A 22 8.26 0.19 -3.57
N SER A 23 8.05 0.86 -4.71
CA SER A 23 8.80 2.05 -5.10
C SER A 23 7.84 3.14 -5.57
N LYS A 24 8.10 4.38 -5.16
CA LYS A 24 7.40 5.57 -5.69
C LYS A 24 7.98 6.05 -7.02
N GLY A 25 9.03 5.39 -7.51
CA GLY A 25 9.76 5.84 -8.68
C GLY A 25 10.37 7.22 -8.45
N ASP A 26 10.16 8.12 -9.39
CA ASP A 26 10.63 9.51 -9.39
C ASP A 26 9.61 10.50 -8.81
N ALA A 27 8.52 10.02 -8.19
CA ALA A 27 7.51 10.86 -7.59
C ALA A 27 7.96 11.41 -6.23
N ASP A 28 7.62 12.68 -5.96
CA ASP A 28 7.88 13.35 -4.68
C ASP A 28 6.98 12.80 -3.57
N PHE A 29 5.70 12.58 -3.88
CA PHE A 29 4.72 12.04 -2.93
C PHE A 29 3.83 10.97 -3.55
N SER A 30 3.43 10.01 -2.72
CA SER A 30 2.30 9.15 -3.04
C SER A 30 0.98 9.73 -2.50
N VAL A 31 -0.15 9.40 -3.12
CA VAL A 31 -1.50 9.81 -2.65
C VAL A 31 -1.71 9.40 -1.19
N THR A 32 -1.26 8.21 -0.79
CA THR A 32 -1.35 7.73 0.60
C THR A 32 -0.57 8.63 1.58
N GLU A 33 0.54 9.22 1.17
CA GLU A 33 1.28 10.15 2.03
C GLU A 33 0.65 11.53 2.13
N LEU A 34 -0.05 11.96 1.08
CA LEU A 34 -0.74 13.24 1.06
C LEU A 34 -1.93 13.25 2.03
N ILE A 35 -2.57 12.10 2.25
CA ILE A 35 -3.68 11.96 3.21
C ILE A 35 -3.20 11.64 4.64
N ASP A 36 -1.93 11.27 4.82
CA ASP A 36 -1.33 11.05 6.14
C ASP A 36 -0.84 12.38 6.76
N SER A 37 -0.47 12.36 8.04
CA SER A 37 0.07 13.53 8.74
C SER A 37 1.39 13.99 8.10
N PRO A 38 1.49 15.26 7.64
CA PRO A 38 2.73 15.79 7.06
C PRO A 38 3.92 15.68 8.01
N ARG A 39 3.68 15.84 9.32
CA ARG A 39 4.72 15.70 10.35
C ARG A 39 5.24 14.27 10.41
N ILE A 40 4.35 13.27 10.38
CA ILE A 40 4.73 11.87 10.41
C ILE A 40 5.53 11.51 9.15
N SER A 41 5.08 11.94 7.97
CA SER A 41 5.79 11.73 6.71
C SER A 41 7.21 12.32 6.76
N GLN A 42 7.34 13.58 7.19
CA GLN A 42 8.65 14.24 7.32
C GLN A 42 9.58 13.54 8.34
N LEU A 43 9.04 13.09 9.47
CA LEU A 43 9.81 12.37 10.48
C LEU A 43 10.27 10.99 9.98
N LYS A 44 9.39 10.24 9.30
CA LYS A 44 9.72 8.95 8.67
C LYS A 44 10.86 9.12 7.66
N THR A 45 10.81 10.16 6.83
CA THR A 45 11.88 10.45 5.86
C THR A 45 13.19 10.83 6.55
N ARG A 46 13.16 11.78 7.50
CA ARG A 46 14.36 12.29 8.17
C ARG A 46 15.07 11.23 9.02
N TYR A 47 14.32 10.33 9.62
CA TYR A 47 14.84 9.32 10.55
C TYR A 47 14.69 7.89 10.03
N ALA A 48 14.62 7.69 8.71
CA ALA A 48 14.35 6.41 8.07
C ALA A 48 15.28 5.26 8.55
N GLU A 49 16.52 5.58 8.88
CA GLU A 49 17.52 4.64 9.39
C GLU A 49 17.25 4.18 10.83
N TYR A 50 16.58 5.02 11.62
CA TYR A 50 16.22 4.74 13.01
C TYR A 50 14.88 4.03 13.13
N VAL A 51 14.06 4.02 12.08
CA VAL A 51 12.75 3.35 12.09
C VAL A 51 12.96 1.84 12.14
N GLN A 52 12.54 1.25 13.25
CA GLN A 52 12.45 -0.19 13.45
C GLN A 52 11.00 -0.62 13.55
N GLN A 53 10.69 -1.80 13.00
CA GLN A 53 9.37 -2.40 13.12
C GLN A 53 9.52 -3.89 13.44
N ASP A 54 8.73 -4.41 14.38
CA ASP A 54 8.72 -5.85 14.65
C ASP A 54 7.84 -6.59 13.65
N ALA A 55 8.28 -7.76 13.20
CA ALA A 55 7.58 -8.60 12.25
C ALA A 55 6.17 -8.99 12.74
N LEU A 56 5.98 -9.14 14.05
CA LEU A 56 4.66 -9.43 14.63
C LEU A 56 3.67 -8.30 14.38
N ASP A 57 4.11 -7.04 14.56
CA ASP A 57 3.29 -5.85 14.32
C ASP A 57 2.96 -5.66 12.83
N MET A 58 3.76 -6.28 11.94
CA MET A 58 3.55 -6.23 10.50
C MET A 58 2.54 -7.28 9.99
N LEU A 59 2.17 -8.28 10.79
CA LEU A 59 1.22 -9.31 10.37
C LEU A 59 -0.13 -8.72 9.93
N TYR A 60 -0.58 -7.65 10.61
CA TYR A 60 -1.80 -6.97 10.21
C TYR A 60 -1.69 -6.34 8.81
N MET A 61 -0.55 -5.70 8.52
CA MET A 61 -0.30 -5.13 7.19
C MET A 61 -0.14 -6.23 6.13
N PHE A 62 0.41 -7.37 6.52
CA PHE A 62 0.52 -8.55 5.66
C PHE A 62 -0.83 -9.11 5.26
N ASP A 63 -1.77 -9.24 6.21
CA ASP A 63 -3.15 -9.66 5.90
C ASP A 63 -3.79 -8.75 4.84
N GLY A 64 -3.66 -7.43 5.01
CA GLY A 64 -4.15 -6.46 4.03
C GLY A 64 -3.53 -6.69 2.66
N LYS A 65 -2.19 -6.74 2.58
CA LYS A 65 -1.46 -7.00 1.32
C LYS A 65 -1.89 -8.31 0.67
N ALA A 66 -2.12 -9.37 1.45
CA ALA A 66 -2.57 -10.66 0.93
C ALA A 66 -3.97 -10.57 0.28
N VAL A 67 -4.90 -9.83 0.88
CA VAL A 67 -6.23 -9.59 0.29
C VAL A 67 -6.13 -8.83 -1.04
N HIS A 68 -5.40 -7.72 -1.08
CA HIS A 68 -5.19 -6.97 -2.34
C HIS A 68 -4.52 -7.85 -3.40
N TYR A 69 -3.49 -8.62 -3.04
CA TYR A 69 -2.82 -9.53 -3.98
C TYR A 69 -3.78 -10.55 -4.59
N LEU A 70 -4.66 -11.16 -3.78
CA LEU A 70 -5.66 -12.11 -4.28
C LEU A 70 -6.67 -11.43 -5.21
N LEU A 71 -7.12 -10.22 -4.86
CA LEU A 71 -8.03 -9.43 -5.70
C LEU A 71 -7.37 -9.01 -7.01
N GLU A 72 -6.09 -8.62 -6.98
CA GLU A 72 -5.29 -8.36 -8.18
C GLU A 72 -5.23 -9.59 -9.08
N GLN A 73 -4.88 -10.76 -8.51
CA GLN A 73 -4.78 -12.00 -9.29
C GLN A 73 -6.12 -12.36 -9.94
N ALA A 74 -7.23 -12.21 -9.22
CA ALA A 74 -8.57 -12.43 -9.78
C ALA A 74 -8.89 -11.38 -10.86
N GLY A 75 -8.55 -10.12 -10.60
CA GLY A 75 -8.78 -8.99 -11.48
C GLY A 75 -8.04 -9.06 -12.82
N LYS A 76 -6.99 -9.89 -12.95
CA LYS A 76 -6.34 -10.19 -14.24
C LYS A 76 -7.29 -10.76 -15.29
N GLN A 77 -8.43 -11.31 -14.88
CA GLN A 77 -9.47 -11.81 -15.79
C GLN A 77 -10.40 -10.71 -16.31
N ILE A 78 -10.40 -9.53 -15.68
CA ILE A 78 -11.22 -8.38 -16.07
C ILE A 78 -10.59 -7.72 -17.28
N LYS A 79 -11.39 -7.47 -18.32
CA LYS A 79 -10.91 -6.77 -19.50
C LYS A 79 -10.75 -5.29 -19.20
N ILE A 80 -9.78 -4.64 -19.83
CA ILE A 80 -9.56 -3.19 -19.67
C ILE A 80 -10.79 -2.33 -20.03
N THR A 81 -11.68 -2.85 -20.88
CA THR A 81 -12.95 -2.22 -21.23
C THR A 81 -14.00 -2.27 -20.12
N GLU A 82 -13.88 -3.24 -19.20
CA GLU A 82 -14.78 -3.47 -18.06
C GLU A 82 -14.23 -2.79 -16.81
N GLY A 83 -12.91 -2.80 -16.61
CA GLY A 83 -12.29 -2.11 -15.49
C GLY A 83 -10.77 -2.09 -15.52
N ILE A 84 -10.20 -1.26 -14.66
CA ILE A 84 -8.75 -1.12 -14.45
C ILE A 84 -8.43 -1.64 -13.05
N VAL A 85 -7.50 -2.58 -12.93
CA VAL A 85 -7.11 -3.22 -11.65
C VAL A 85 -5.66 -2.86 -11.31
N GLU A 86 -5.38 -2.51 -10.05
CA GLU A 86 -4.03 -2.26 -9.48
C GLU A 86 -3.13 -1.37 -10.34
N LYS A 87 -3.73 -0.35 -11.00
CA LYS A 87 -3.00 0.51 -11.92
C LYS A 87 -2.46 1.74 -11.21
N ARG A 88 -1.16 1.97 -11.40
CA ARG A 88 -0.48 3.20 -10.98
C ARG A 88 -0.68 4.33 -11.99
N PHE A 89 -0.99 5.49 -11.45
CA PHE A 89 -1.11 6.76 -12.16
C PHE A 89 -0.08 7.76 -11.61
N HIS A 90 0.24 8.74 -12.45
CA HIS A 90 1.16 9.82 -12.15
C HIS A 90 0.52 11.15 -12.56
N ALA A 91 0.74 12.18 -11.76
CA ALA A 91 0.30 13.53 -12.02
C ALA A 91 1.38 14.51 -11.56
N GLU A 92 1.38 15.72 -12.12
CA GLU A 92 2.23 16.81 -11.67
C GLU A 92 1.35 18.01 -11.35
N HIS A 93 1.62 18.65 -10.21
CA HIS A 93 0.92 19.86 -9.78
C HIS A 93 1.91 20.81 -9.11
N ASP A 94 2.00 22.05 -9.60
CA ASP A 94 2.96 23.06 -9.11
C ASP A 94 4.41 22.54 -9.01
N GLY A 95 4.82 21.72 -10.00
CA GLY A 95 6.15 21.10 -10.06
C GLY A 95 6.35 19.91 -9.11
N VAL A 96 5.34 19.51 -8.37
CA VAL A 96 5.36 18.34 -7.48
C VAL A 96 4.80 17.13 -8.20
N LYS A 97 5.60 16.07 -8.29
CA LYS A 97 5.19 14.79 -8.88
C LYS A 97 4.47 13.92 -7.86
N ILE A 98 3.26 13.51 -8.21
CA ILE A 98 2.37 12.72 -7.36
C ILE A 98 2.10 11.37 -8.03
N THR A 99 2.15 10.29 -7.27
CA THR A 99 1.77 8.94 -7.73
C THR A 99 0.69 8.30 -6.86
N GLY A 100 -0.19 7.52 -7.47
CA GLY A 100 -1.18 6.73 -6.74
C GLY A 100 -1.51 5.45 -7.49
N ALA A 101 -1.92 4.40 -6.79
CA ALA A 101 -2.44 3.20 -7.40
C ALA A 101 -3.89 3.02 -6.94
N VAL A 102 -4.77 2.66 -7.86
CA VAL A 102 -6.16 2.28 -7.56
C VAL A 102 -6.25 0.77 -7.48
N ASP A 103 -7.02 0.22 -6.54
CA ASP A 103 -7.26 -1.21 -6.50
C ASP A 103 -8.14 -1.63 -7.68
N TYR A 104 -9.25 -0.91 -7.89
CA TYR A 104 -10.15 -1.14 -9.02
C TYR A 104 -10.87 0.14 -9.46
N PHE A 105 -10.94 0.37 -10.77
CA PHE A 105 -11.79 1.37 -11.38
C PHE A 105 -12.80 0.69 -12.32
N ASP A 106 -14.07 0.77 -11.96
CA ASP A 106 -15.20 0.26 -12.75
C ASP A 106 -15.45 1.21 -13.93
N MET A 107 -15.25 0.72 -15.15
CA MET A 107 -15.36 1.54 -16.36
C MET A 107 -16.81 1.84 -16.75
N GLU A 108 -17.77 1.02 -16.36
CA GLU A 108 -19.19 1.23 -16.64
C GLU A 108 -19.76 2.26 -15.68
N ARG A 109 -19.57 2.06 -14.38
CA ARG A 109 -20.11 2.93 -13.32
C ARG A 109 -19.29 4.20 -13.11
N LYS A 110 -18.06 4.25 -13.62
CA LYS A 110 -17.09 5.33 -13.37
C LYS A 110 -16.79 5.53 -11.89
N VAL A 111 -16.62 4.42 -11.17
CA VAL A 111 -16.39 4.40 -9.71
C VAL A 111 -15.01 3.82 -9.41
N ILE A 112 -14.26 4.51 -8.56
CA ILE A 112 -13.03 3.98 -7.95
C ILE A 112 -13.42 3.23 -6.69
N GLN A 113 -12.90 2.02 -6.54
CA GLN A 113 -13.09 1.16 -5.38
C GLN A 113 -11.73 0.96 -4.70
N ASP A 114 -11.71 1.17 -3.39
CA ASP A 114 -10.55 1.03 -2.53
C ASP A 114 -10.92 0.05 -1.41
N TYR A 115 -10.38 -1.16 -1.47
CA TYR A 115 -10.70 -2.24 -0.56
C TYR A 115 -9.86 -2.10 0.71
N LYS A 116 -10.49 -2.26 1.88
CA LYS A 116 -9.81 -2.10 3.16
C LYS A 116 -10.07 -3.26 4.10
N ARG A 117 -8.99 -3.77 4.68
CA ARG A 117 -9.04 -4.71 5.81
C ARG A 117 -9.01 -3.90 7.10
N VAL A 118 -10.07 -4.03 7.89
CA VAL A 118 -10.20 -3.43 9.22
C VAL A 118 -10.31 -4.51 10.30
N SER A 119 -9.81 -4.28 11.51
CA SER A 119 -9.97 -5.19 12.66
C SER A 119 -11.32 -5.05 13.34
N VAL A 120 -11.93 -3.88 13.22
CA VAL A 120 -13.25 -3.55 13.72
C VAL A 120 -14.06 -3.04 12.54
N TRP A 121 -15.23 -3.62 12.33
CA TRP A 121 -16.23 -3.10 11.41
C TRP A 121 -17.46 -2.73 12.25
N GLU A 122 -17.96 -1.51 12.11
CA GLU A 122 -19.13 -1.04 12.85
C GLU A 122 -20.21 -0.64 11.83
N PHE A 123 -21.45 -1.05 12.09
CA PHE A 123 -22.63 -0.41 11.52
C PHE A 123 -22.93 0.75 12.47
N ILE A 124 -22.76 1.99 12.01
CA ILE A 124 -23.41 3.14 12.65
C ILE A 124 -24.82 3.26 12.07
#